data_AF-A0A3S2UDP1-F1
#
_entry.id   AF-A0A3S2UDP1-F1
#
_cell.length_a   1.000
_cell.length_b   1.000
_cell.length_c   1.000
_cell.angle_alpha   90.00
_cell.angle_beta   90.00
_cell.angle_gamma   90.00
#
_symmetry.space_group_name_H-M   'P 1'
#
loop_
_entity.id
_entity.type
_entity.pdbx_description
1 polymer ?
#
loop_
_entity_poly.entity_id
_entity_poly.type
_entity_poly.pdbx_seq_one_letter_code
_entity_poly.pdbx_strand_id
1 'polypeptide(L)' 'MNLEIKSTENVEYMIEQIKEKLKVLNFGAIKPTHFDEEMYVELKEIYEHIMKRDSFSPNEMQALAEELGNLRKK' A
#
# COMPACT_ATOMS: atom_id res chain seq x y z
N MET A 1 -7.87 -14.76 -3.84
CA MET A 1 -7.07 -13.70 -4.50
C MET A 1 -5.62 -14.17 -4.54
N ASN A 2 -4.88 -13.96 -5.62
CA ASN A 2 -3.46 -14.33 -5.72
C ASN A 2 -2.61 -13.08 -5.94
N LEU A 3 -1.93 -12.60 -4.88
CA LEU A 3 -1.12 -11.37 -4.91
C LEU A 3 0.19 -11.52 -5.68
N GLU A 4 0.55 -12.71 -6.16
CA GLU A 4 1.71 -12.90 -7.06
C GLU A 4 1.45 -12.41 -8.48
N ILE A 5 0.17 -12.21 -8.86
CA ILE A 5 -0.22 -11.79 -10.20
C ILE A 5 -0.56 -10.31 -10.17
N LYS A 6 0.05 -9.48 -11.00
CA LYS A 6 -0.36 -8.08 -11.10
C LYS A 6 -1.79 -7.99 -11.62
N SER A 7 -2.68 -7.35 -10.86
CA SER A 7 -4.02 -6.97 -11.33
C SER A 7 -4.49 -5.71 -10.63
N THR A 8 -5.41 -4.98 -11.26
CA THR A 8 -6.06 -3.79 -10.68
C THR A 8 -6.72 -4.15 -9.35
N GLU A 9 -7.42 -5.27 -9.29
CA GLU A 9 -8.11 -5.76 -8.09
C GLU A 9 -7.13 -6.04 -6.95
N ASN A 10 -5.96 -6.60 -7.26
CA ASN A 10 -4.93 -6.86 -6.26
C ASN A 10 -4.32 -5.56 -5.71
N VAL A 11 -4.12 -4.56 -6.56
CA VAL A 11 -3.66 -3.22 -6.13
C VAL A 11 -4.69 -2.58 -5.22
N GLU A 12 -5.96 -2.57 -5.63
CA GLU A 12 -7.07 -2.02 -4.83
C GLU A 12 -7.15 -2.71 -3.47
N TYR A 13 -7.12 -4.04 -3.45
CA TYR A 13 -7.14 -4.81 -2.22
C TYR A 13 -5.98 -4.44 -1.28
N MET A 14 -4.74 -4.41 -1.78
CA MET A 14 -3.59 -4.09 -0.93
C MET A 14 -3.73 -2.68 -0.33
N ILE A 15 -4.18 -1.71 -1.11
CA ILE A 15 -4.40 -0.33 -0.65
C ILE A 15 -5.50 -0.26 0.42
N GLU A 16 -6.63 -0.94 0.23
CA GLU A 16 -7.71 -0.97 1.22
C GLU A 16 -7.25 -1.60 2.53
N GLN A 17 -6.56 -2.74 2.48
CA GLN A 17 -6.05 -3.38 3.69
C GLN A 17 -5.05 -2.48 4.43
N ILE A 18 -4.18 -1.77 3.71
CA ILE A 18 -3.24 -0.81 4.30
C ILE A 18 -3.99 0.37 4.96
N LYS A 19 -5.01 0.93 4.29
CA LYS A 19 -5.86 2.00 4.83
C LYS A 19 -6.50 1.57 6.15
N GLU A 20 -7.09 0.38 6.18
CA GLU A 20 -7.72 -0.16 7.39
C GLU A 20 -6.72 -0.32 8.53
N LYS A 21 -5.55 -0.91 8.23
CA LYS A 21 -4.54 -1.21 9.24
C LYS A 21 -3.90 0.06 9.82
N LEU A 22 -3.63 1.07 8.98
CA LEU A 22 -3.07 2.35 9.41
C LEU A 22 -4.12 3.36 9.87
N LYS A 23 -5.42 3.06 9.71
CA LYS A 23 -6.55 3.96 10.01
C LYS A 23 -6.45 5.31 9.30
N VAL A 24 -5.92 5.33 8.08
CA VAL A 24 -5.74 6.55 7.28
C VAL A 24 -6.85 6.64 6.24
N LEU A 25 -7.71 7.65 6.36
CA LEU A 25 -8.86 7.87 5.46
C LEU A 25 -8.48 8.60 4.16
N ASN A 26 -7.38 9.35 4.18
CA ASN A 26 -6.97 10.25 3.10
C ASN A 26 -5.78 9.71 2.30
N PHE A 27 -5.76 8.41 2.02
CA PHE A 27 -4.91 7.88 0.95
C PHE A 27 -5.42 8.43 -0.38
N GLY A 28 -4.89 9.59 -0.78
CA GLY A 28 -5.34 10.32 -1.96
C GLY A 28 -5.34 9.40 -3.18
N ALA A 29 -6.45 9.41 -3.93
CA ALA A 29 -6.81 8.49 -5.01
C ALA A 29 -5.61 7.89 -5.76
N ILE A 30 -5.09 6.78 -5.24
CA ILE A 30 -4.15 5.95 -5.96
C ILE A 30 -4.97 5.28 -7.06
N LYS A 31 -4.72 5.65 -8.32
CA LYS A 31 -5.40 5.02 -9.45
C LYS A 31 -4.63 3.75 -9.81
N PRO A 32 -5.21 2.55 -9.63
CA PRO A 32 -4.54 1.27 -9.91
C PRO A 32 -4.00 1.18 -11.33
N THR A 33 -4.60 1.91 -12.26
CA THR A 33 -4.21 1.99 -13.67
C THR A 33 -2.83 2.59 -13.92
N HIS A 34 -2.19 3.23 -12.93
CA HIS A 34 -0.84 3.78 -13.04
C HIS A 34 0.25 2.82 -12.53
N PHE A 35 -0.12 1.65 -11.99
CA PHE A 35 0.85 0.70 -11.47
C PHE A 35 1.48 -0.13 -12.60
N ASP A 36 2.76 0.11 -12.83
CA ASP A 36 3.62 -0.83 -13.55
C ASP A 36 4.00 -2.04 -12.67
N GLU A 37 4.86 -2.92 -13.19
CA GLU A 37 5.31 -4.10 -12.44
C GLU A 37 6.18 -3.75 -11.24
N GLU A 38 7.06 -2.74 -11.35
CA GLU A 38 7.95 -2.34 -10.26
C GLU A 38 7.16 -1.76 -9.09
N MET A 39 6.22 -0.87 -9.38
CA MET A 39 5.32 -0.30 -8.37
C MET A 39 4.47 -1.38 -7.69
N TYR A 40 4.06 -2.41 -8.44
CA TYR A 40 3.29 -3.52 -7.87
C TYR A 40 4.12 -4.33 -6.87
N VAL A 41 5.38 -4.62 -7.21
CA VAL A 41 6.30 -5.31 -6.30
C VAL A 41 6.56 -4.46 -5.06
N GLU A 42 6.85 -3.16 -5.23
CA GLU A 42 7.05 -2.24 -4.09
C GLU A 42 5.79 -2.18 -3.19
N LEU A 43 4.59 -2.07 -3.77
CA LEU A 43 3.34 -2.07 -3.00
C LEU A 43 3.15 -3.37 -2.22
N LYS A 44 3.45 -4.52 -2.84
CA LYS A 44 3.31 -5.83 -2.20
C LYS A 44 4.28 -5.96 -1.03
N GLU A 45 5.51 -5.50 -1.16
CA GLU A 45 6.49 -5.50 -0.07
C GLU A 45 6.02 -4.66 1.12
N ILE A 46 5.52 -3.44 0.85
CA ILE A 46 4.95 -2.56 1.89
C ILE A 46 3.74 -3.23 2.54
N TYR A 47 2.82 -3.78 1.74
CA TYR A 47 1.65 -4.51 2.23
C TYR A 47 2.05 -5.65 3.17
N GLU A 48 2.97 -6.51 2.74
CA GLU A 48 3.43 -7.63 3.57
C GLU A 48 4.08 -7.16 4.87
N HIS A 49 4.91 -6.11 4.81
CA HIS A 49 5.52 -5.53 5.99
C HIS A 49 4.47 -5.04 6.99
N ILE A 50 3.44 -4.35 6.49
CA ILE A 50 2.37 -3.79 7.31
C ILE A 50 1.52 -4.90 7.95
N MET A 51 1.18 -5.93 7.18
CA MET A 51 0.33 -7.04 7.64
C MET A 51 1.02 -7.96 8.65
N LYS A 52 2.35 -8.08 8.60
CA LYS A 52 3.14 -8.89 9.55
C LYS A 52 3.20 -8.29 10.97
N ARG A 53 2.73 -7.06 11.18
CA ARG A 53 2.80 -6.36 12.46
C ARG A 53 1.42 -6.06 13.03
N ASP A 54 1.27 -6.17 14.34
CA ASP A 54 -0.01 -5.95 15.02
C ASP A 54 -0.37 -4.46 15.16
N SER A 55 0.64 -3.64 15.45
CA SER A 55 0.50 -2.21 15.71
C SER A 55 1.73 -1.42 15.29
N PHE A 56 1.54 -0.13 15.05
CA PHE A 56 2.58 0.84 14.70
C PHE A 56 2.55 2.00 15.68
N SER A 57 3.72 2.54 16.00
CA SER A 57 3.81 3.83 16.68
C SER A 57 3.39 4.97 15.74
N PRO A 58 3.03 6.16 16.25
CA PRO A 58 2.65 7.29 15.41
C PRO A 58 3.72 7.67 14.36
N ASN A 59 5.00 7.64 14.74
CA ASN A 59 6.09 7.96 13.82
C ASN A 59 6.21 6.94 12.68
N GLU A 60 5.98 5.67 12.97
CA GLU A 60 5.99 4.61 11.95
C GLU A 60 4.80 4.74 11.01
N MET A 61 3.61 5.04 11.54
CA MET A 61 2.43 5.32 10.70
C MET A 61 2.70 6.47 9.73
N GLN A 62 3.37 7.53 10.20
CA GLN A 62 3.73 8.67 9.36
C GLN A 62 4.74 8.28 8.28
N ALA A 63 5.81 7.56 8.64
CA ALA A 63 6.81 7.09 7.68
C ALA A 63 6.21 6.19 6.59
N LEU A 64 5.33 5.25 6.97
CA LEU A 64 4.64 4.35 6.03
C LEU A 64 3.69 5.12 5.10
N ALA A 65 2.98 6.12 5.64
CA ALA A 65 2.12 6.99 4.82
C ALA A 65 2.94 7.82 3.81
N GLU A 66 4.12 8.30 4.20
CA GLU A 66 5.05 9.01 3.30
C GLU A 66 5.61 8.09 2.21
N GLU A 67 6.01 6.87 2.56
CA GLU A 67 6.53 5.86 1.63
C GLU A 67 5.49 5.53 0.55
N LEU A 68 4.25 5.27 0.94
CA LEU A 68 3.13 5.05 0.02
C LEU A 68 2.80 6.30 -0.81
N GLY A 69 2.95 7.50 -0.22
CA GLY A 69 2.80 8.76 -0.93
C GLY A 69 3.89 8.99 -2.00
N ASN A 70 5.09 8.47 -1.78
CA ASN A 70 6.21 8.52 -2.73
C ASN A 70 6.05 7.48 -3.84
N LEU A 71 5.49 6.31 -3.53
CA LEU A 71 5.12 5.31 -4.53
C LEU A 71 4.22 5.91 -5.61
N ARG A 72 3.31 6.82 -5.25
CA ARG A 72 2.44 7.55 -6.20
C ARG A 72 3.20 8.54 -7.11
N LYS A 73 4.36 9.04 -6.69
CA LYS A 73 5.10 10.10 -7.40
C LYS A 73 6.11 9.56 -8.41
N LYS A 74 6.45 8.27 -8.31
CA LYS A 74 7.21 7.55 -9.33
C LYS A 74 6.29 7.30 -10.53
#